data_AF-A0A8X6W2B1-F1
#
_entry.id   AF-A0A8X6W2B1-F1
#
_cell.length_a   1.000
_cell.length_b   1.000
_cell.length_c   1.000
_cell.angle_alpha   90.00
_cell.angle_beta   90.00
_cell.angle_gamma   90.00
#
_symmetry.space_group_name_H-M   'P 1'
#
loop_
_entity.id
_entity.type
_entity.pdbx_description
1 polymer ?
#
loop_
_entity_poly.entity_id
_entity_poly.type
_entity_poly.pdbx_seq_one_letter_code
_entity_poly.pdbx_strand_id
1 'polypeptide(L)'
;MIKEGTTIPIQSPSASPEVLCSENNGLPPDNPEAYRFVVDYRKFNAITRHPRYLLQLIEDFITNFLILRSGVRYTCDTGTFSWQ
;
A
#
# COMPACT_ATOMS: atom_id res chain seq x y z
N MET A 1 -6.03 -19.87 2.41
CA MET A 1 -6.01 -19.19 3.71
C MET A 1 -6.12 -20.14 4.90
N ILE A 2 -7.25 -20.83 5.15
CA ILE A 2 -7.37 -21.75 6.32
C ILE A 2 -6.43 -22.97 6.18
N LYS A 3 -6.44 -23.64 5.02
CA LYS A 3 -5.56 -24.81 4.76
C LYS A 3 -4.07 -24.47 4.77
N GLU A 4 -3.73 -23.23 4.42
CA GLU A 4 -2.36 -22.72 4.37
C GLU A 4 -1.89 -22.17 5.74
N GLY A 5 -2.78 -22.14 6.74
CA GLY A 5 -2.45 -21.65 8.09
C GLY A 5 -2.34 -20.12 8.21
N THR A 6 -2.68 -19.36 7.17
CA THR A 6 -2.65 -17.88 7.20
C THR A 6 -3.75 -17.31 8.09
N THR A 7 -4.88 -18.01 8.23
CA THR A 7 -6.03 -17.61 9.04
C THR A 7 -6.48 -18.76 9.92
N ILE A 8 -6.70 -18.48 11.20
CA ILE A 8 -7.20 -19.45 12.18
C ILE A 8 -8.58 -19.03 12.71
N PRO A 9 -9.46 -19.98 13.03
CA PRO A 9 -10.73 -19.67 13.68
C PRO A 9 -10.47 -19.15 15.10
N ILE A 10 -11.11 -18.03 15.45
CA ILE A 10 -11.01 -17.42 16.78
C ILE A 10 -12.38 -16.96 17.27
N GLN A 11 -12.53 -16.81 18.58
CA GLN A 11 -13.62 -16.06 19.19
C GLN A 11 -13.07 -14.71 19.63
N SER A 12 -13.42 -13.65 18.89
CA SER A 12 -13.00 -12.28 19.17
C SER A 12 -14.18 -11.45 19.63
N PRO A 13 -14.02 -10.54 20.60
CA PRO A 13 -15.05 -9.57 21.00
C PRO A 13 -15.31 -8.51 19.92
N SER A 14 -14.52 -8.48 18.84
CA SER A 14 -14.65 -7.52 17.75
C SER A 14 -14.36 -8.19 16.40
N ALA A 15 -15.14 -7.82 15.39
CA ALA A 15 -14.98 -8.30 14.03
C ALA A 15 -15.13 -7.14 13.05
N SER A 16 -14.36 -7.20 11.96
CA SER A 16 -14.57 -6.34 10.79
C SER A 16 -15.38 -7.12 9.75
N PRO A 17 -16.28 -6.46 8.99
CA PRO A 17 -17.08 -7.17 8.00
C PRO A 17 -16.22 -7.63 6.82
N GLU A 18 -16.58 -8.78 6.26
CA GLU A 18 -15.99 -9.33 5.05
C GLU A 18 -16.90 -9.04 3.85
N VAL A 19 -16.29 -8.63 2.74
CA VAL A 19 -16.98 -8.26 1.50
C VAL A 19 -16.40 -9.08 0.36
N LEU A 20 -17.26 -9.62 -0.49
CA LEU A 20 -16.85 -10.28 -1.72
C LEU A 20 -16.82 -9.23 -2.85
N CYS A 21 -15.63 -8.94 -3.36
CA CYS A 21 -15.42 -7.94 -4.40
C CYS A 21 -15.10 -8.62 -5.73
N SER A 22 -15.67 -8.12 -6.83
CA SER A 22 -15.25 -8.55 -8.16
C SER A 22 -13.88 -7.98 -8.50
N GLU A 23 -12.98 -8.82 -9.00
CA GLU A 23 -11.69 -8.39 -9.52
C GLU A 23 -11.83 -7.96 -10.99
N ASN A 24 -11.08 -6.92 -11.38
CA ASN A 24 -10.96 -6.51 -12.78
C ASN A 24 -9.93 -7.38 -13.51
N ASN A 25 -10.14 -8.70 -13.50
CA ASN A 25 -9.25 -9.69 -14.12
C ASN A 25 -9.77 -10.22 -15.47
N GLY A 26 -10.88 -9.65 -15.97
CA GLY A 26 -11.48 -10.01 -17.25
C GLY A 26 -12.23 -11.35 -17.26
N LEU A 27 -12.41 -11.99 -16.11
CA LEU A 27 -13.15 -13.23 -15.98
C LEU A 27 -14.67 -12.99 -15.94
N PRO A 28 -15.48 -13.94 -16.44
CA PRO A 28 -16.93 -13.82 -16.40
C PRO A 28 -17.47 -13.90 -14.96
N PRO A 29 -18.66 -13.32 -14.68
CA PRO A 29 -19.27 -13.31 -13.33
C PRO A 29 -19.56 -14.71 -12.75
N ASP A 30 -19.64 -15.72 -13.60
CA ASP A 30 -19.89 -17.09 -13.16
C ASP A 30 -18.60 -17.81 -12.70
N ASN A 31 -17.43 -17.21 -12.95
CA ASN A 31 -16.15 -17.78 -12.52
C ASN A 31 -15.88 -17.42 -11.04
N PRO A 32 -15.66 -18.41 -10.16
CA PRO A 32 -15.30 -18.15 -8.77
C PRO A 32 -14.04 -17.28 -8.59
N GLU A 33 -13.10 -17.35 -9.54
CA GLU A 33 -11.86 -16.55 -9.54
C GLU A 33 -12.09 -15.09 -9.98
N ALA A 34 -13.28 -14.74 -10.47
CA ALA A 34 -13.65 -13.35 -10.74
C ALA A 34 -13.87 -12.53 -9.46
N TYR A 35 -13.79 -13.16 -8.28
CA TYR A 35 -14.06 -12.52 -7.00
C TYR A 35 -12.98 -12.80 -5.95
N ARG A 36 -12.83 -11.86 -5.02
CA ARG A 36 -11.93 -11.96 -3.88
C ARG A 36 -12.57 -11.45 -2.61
N PHE A 37 -12.27 -12.13 -1.50
CA PHE A 37 -12.65 -11.68 -0.17
C PHE A 37 -11.77 -10.50 0.26
N VAL A 38 -12.40 -9.44 0.73
CA VAL A 38 -11.77 -8.23 1.26
C VAL A 38 -12.38 -7.92 2.62
N VAL A 39 -11.54 -7.68 3.62
CA VAL A 39 -12.00 -7.29 4.97
C VAL A 39 -11.98 -5.78 5.09
N ASP A 40 -13.10 -5.19 5.50
CA ASP A 40 -13.19 -3.73 5.68
C ASP A 40 -12.63 -3.29 7.04
N TYR A 41 -11.32 -3.04 7.07
CA TYR A 41 -10.62 -2.55 8.25
C TYR A 41 -10.70 -1.03 8.45
N ARG A 42 -11.56 -0.27 7.75
CA ARG A 42 -11.57 1.21 7.86
C ARG A 42 -11.79 1.69 9.30
N LYS A 43 -12.73 1.08 10.04
CA LYS A 43 -12.96 1.41 11.46
C LYS A 43 -11.76 1.06 12.34
N PHE A 44 -11.11 -0.07 12.06
CA PHE A 44 -9.93 -0.50 12.79
C PHE A 44 -8.71 0.41 12.52
N ASN A 45 -8.53 0.83 11.27
CA ASN A 45 -7.47 1.76 10.85
C ASN A 45 -7.64 3.16 11.43
N ALA A 46 -8.88 3.57 11.72
CA ALA A 46 -9.15 4.88 12.34
C ALA A 46 -8.71 4.94 13.82
N ILE A 47 -8.66 3.80 14.52
CA ILE A 47 -8.27 3.72 15.95
C ILE A 47 -6.82 3.28 16.15
N THR A 48 -6.21 2.67 15.15
CA THR A 48 -4.81 2.24 15.22
C THR A 48 -3.87 3.37 14.81
N ARG A 49 -2.80 3.58 15.61
CA ARG A 49 -1.73 4.51 15.25
C ARG A 49 -0.68 3.78 14.45
N HIS A 50 -0.42 4.25 13.23
CA HIS A 50 0.59 3.65 12.37
C HIS A 50 1.91 4.44 12.44
N PRO A 51 3.06 3.77 12.58
CA PRO A 51 4.32 4.40 12.23
C PRO A 51 4.30 4.73 10.73
N ARG A 52 4.53 5.99 10.38
CA ARG A 52 4.66 6.39 8.97
C ARG A 52 6.04 5.97 8.49
N TYR A 53 6.09 4.95 7.63
CA TYR A 53 7.26 4.73 6.80
C TYR A 53 7.24 5.74 5.66
N LEU A 54 8.33 6.48 5.49
CA LEU A 54 8.48 7.41 4.38
C LEU A 54 8.72 6.62 3.10
N LEU A 55 7.65 6.37 2.35
CA LEU A 55 7.76 5.90 0.96
C LEU A 55 8.09 7.12 0.10
N GLN A 56 9.19 7.03 -0.65
CA GLN A 56 9.56 8.06 -1.62
C GLN A 56 8.53 8.09 -2.75
N LEU A 57 8.35 9.26 -3.36
CA LEU A 57 7.59 9.35 -4.60
C LEU A 57 8.33 8.59 -5.70
N ILE A 58 7.58 8.05 -6.66
CA ILE A 58 8.18 7.27 -7.77
C ILE A 58 9.11 8.16 -8.58
N GLU A 59 8.77 9.44 -8.73
CA GLU A 59 9.57 10.47 -9.38
C GLU A 59 10.92 10.65 -8.70
N ASP A 60 10.95 10.69 -7.36
CA ASP A 60 12.19 10.79 -6.58
C ASP A 60 13.07 9.56 -6.80
N PHE A 61 12.45 8.38 -6.84
CA PHE A 61 13.17 7.13 -7.09
C PHE A 61 13.79 7.09 -8.50
N ILE A 62 13.02 7.47 -9.53
CA ILE A 62 13.48 7.51 -10.93
C ILE A 62 14.60 8.54 -11.09
N THR A 63 14.44 9.72 -10.50
CA THR A 63 15.42 10.80 -10.57
C THR A 63 16.75 10.35 -9.96
N ASN A 64 16.72 9.76 -8.77
CA ASN A 64 17.91 9.20 -8.14
C ASN A 64 18.55 8.09 -8.99
N PHE A 65 17.75 7.21 -9.60
CA PHE A 65 18.27 6.13 -10.45
C PHE A 65 18.95 6.66 -11.73
N LEU A 66 18.37 7.64 -12.40
CA LEU A 66 18.92 8.24 -13.61
C LEU A 66 20.16 9.10 -13.33
N ILE A 67 20.19 9.81 -12.19
CA ILE A 67 21.39 10.54 -11.73
C ILE A 67 22.54 9.58 -11.47
N LEU A 68 22.29 8.46 -10.78
CA LEU A 68 23.30 7.43 -10.52
C LEU A 68 23.84 6.78 -11.81
N ARG A 69 23.02 6.62 -12.85
CA ARG A 69 23.43 6.04 -14.14
C ARG A 69 24.10 7.02 -15.10
N SER A 70 23.78 8.29 -15.04
CA SER A 70 24.33 9.31 -15.95
C SER A 70 25.70 9.84 -15.50
N GLY A 71 26.18 9.48 -14.30
CA GLY A 71 27.46 9.96 -13.78
C GLY A 71 27.50 11.45 -13.46
N VAL A 72 26.36 12.14 -13.57
CA VAL A 72 26.24 13.58 -13.33
C VAL A 72 26.02 13.79 -11.83
N ARG A 73 27.09 14.18 -11.12
CA ARG A 73 26.97 14.71 -9.75
C ARG A 73 26.51 16.16 -9.83
N TYR A 74 25.28 16.44 -9.41
CA TYR A 74 24.91 17.79 -9.04
C TYR A 74 25.37 18.04 -7.61
N THR A 75 26.38 18.90 -7.43
CA THR A 75 26.67 19.52 -6.14
C THR A 75 25.59 20.57 -5.91
N CYS A 76 24.76 20.36 -4.89
CA CYS A 76 23.83 21.39 -4.42
C CYS A 76 24.62 22.47 -3.67
N ASP A 77 25.13 23.44 -4.42
CA ASP A 77 25.60 24.69 -3.86
C ASP A 77 24.55 25.77 -4.01
N THR A 78 24.25 26.39 -2.86
CA THR A 78 23.67 27.72 -2.61
C THR A 78 22.15 27.92 -2.65
N GLY A 79 21.65 28.54 -1.56
CA GLY A 79 20.37 29.24 -1.55
C GLY A 79 19.74 29.41 -0.17
N THR A 80 20.30 30.28 0.68
CA THR A 80 19.66 30.79 1.91
C THR A 80 18.26 31.33 1.63
N PHE A 81 17.25 30.83 2.37
CA PHE A 81 15.89 31.37 2.39
C PHE A 81 15.78 32.51 3.42
N SER A 82 15.38 33.70 2.99
CA SER A 82 14.86 34.75 3.87
C SER A 82 13.39 35.01 3.55
N TRP A 83 12.54 34.99 4.57
CA TRP A 83 11.11 35.32 4.48
C TRP A 83 10.92 36.84 4.69
N GLN A 84 10.06 37.46 3.86
CA GLN A 84 9.46 38.77 4.14
C GLN A 84 8.26 38.60 5.09
#